data_AF-A0A968BG02-F1
#
_entry.id   AF-A0A968BG02-F1
#
_cell.length_a   1.000
_cell.length_b   1.000
_cell.length_c   1.000
_cell.angle_alpha   90.00
_cell.angle_beta   90.00
_cell.angle_gamma   90.00
#
_symmetry.space_group_name_H-M   'P 1'
#
loop_
_entity.id
_entity.type
_entity.pdbx_description
1 polymer ?
#
loop_
_entity_poly.entity_id
_entity_poly.type
_entity_poly.pdbx_seq_one_letter_code
_entity_poly.pdbx_strand_id
1 'polypeptide(L)'
;MIRIHTAGSVGGHTAVQAAHLVQAGLFEKVLTVAYAKESEGDINWSVSGGGIPFYSPLVAGPGGYFAPHIRAYMRRSDAPDHVGIHIAYKDRRNALKNPYAHNPIQDITLEMIEQSPVLWAPLRYLETCPSSDG
;
A
#
# COMPACT_ATOMS: atom_id res chain seq x y z
N MET A 1 20.07 -4.17 17.94
CA MET A 1 19.20 -3.68 16.84
C MET A 1 17.77 -4.05 17.21
N ILE A 2 16.85 -3.08 17.28
CA ILE A 2 15.42 -3.33 17.55
C ILE A 2 14.71 -3.38 16.20
N ARG A 3 13.93 -4.44 15.95
CA ARG A 3 13.11 -4.57 14.74
C ARG A 3 11.65 -4.32 15.10
N ILE A 4 11.00 -3.45 14.31
CA ILE A 4 9.57 -3.13 14.45
C ILE A 4 8.84 -3.75 13.27
N HIS A 5 7.72 -4.41 13.54
CA HIS A 5 6.92 -5.07 12.51
C HIS A 5 5.42 -4.81 12.70
N THR A 6 4.88 -3.92 11.88
CA THR A 6 3.47 -3.48 11.88
C THR A 6 2.90 -3.46 10.45
N ALA A 7 3.31 -4.43 9.63
CA ALA A 7 2.96 -4.53 8.21
C ALA A 7 3.27 -3.24 7.43
N GLY A 8 2.35 -2.72 6.61
CA GLY A 8 2.57 -1.52 5.79
C GLY A 8 2.88 -0.24 6.59
N SER A 9 2.64 -0.23 7.91
CA SER A 9 2.88 0.95 8.76
C SER A 9 4.26 0.97 9.44
N VAL A 10 5.16 0.04 9.08
CA VAL A 10 6.49 -0.13 9.72
C VAL A 10 7.33 1.15 9.66
N GLY A 11 7.38 1.84 8.52
CA GLY A 11 8.19 3.04 8.38
C GLY A 11 7.82 4.13 9.39
N GLY A 12 6.52 4.42 9.51
CA GLY A 12 6.00 5.38 10.47
C GLY A 12 6.21 4.96 11.93
N HIS A 13 5.88 3.70 12.27
CA HIS A 13 6.08 3.19 13.63
C HIS A 13 7.55 3.18 14.05
N THR A 14 8.47 2.96 13.09
CA THR A 14 9.91 3.03 13.35
C THR A 14 10.35 4.43 13.76
N ALA A 15 9.85 5.46 13.06
CA ALA A 15 10.10 6.85 13.45
C ALA A 15 9.49 7.21 14.80
N VAL A 16 8.25 6.77 15.08
CA VAL A 16 7.58 7.02 16.36
C VAL A 16 8.32 6.35 17.52
N GLN A 17 8.75 5.10 17.36
CA GLN A 17 9.51 4.39 18.40
C GLN A 17 10.85 5.09 18.66
N ALA A 18 11.53 5.57 17.62
CA ALA A 18 12.76 6.33 17.76
C ALA A 18 12.54 7.65 18.52
N ALA A 19 11.45 8.36 18.24
CA ALA A 19 11.08 9.56 18.99
C ALA A 19 10.88 9.27 20.48
N HIS A 20 10.18 8.17 20.83
CA HIS A 20 9.99 7.76 22.22
C HIS A 20 11.32 7.42 22.92
N LEU A 21 12.25 6.77 22.22
CA LEU A 21 13.57 6.43 22.77
C LEU A 21 14.39 7.67 23.12
N VAL A 22 14.31 8.72 22.29
CA VAL A 22 14.96 10.01 22.57
C VAL A 22 14.25 10.74 23.71
N GLN A 23 12.92 10.82 23.68
CA GLN A 23 12.13 11.49 24.73
C GLN A 23 12.29 10.86 26.12
N ALA A 24 12.48 9.54 26.18
CA ALA A 24 12.71 8.82 27.42
C ALA A 24 14.13 9.03 28.00
N GLY A 25 15.01 9.77 27.32
CA GLY A 25 16.39 9.97 27.74
C GLY A 25 17.27 8.72 27.63
N LEU A 26 16.79 7.67 26.96
CA LEU A 26 17.52 6.41 26.80
C LEU A 26 18.63 6.54 25.74
N PHE A 27 18.42 7.39 24.74
CA PHE A 27 19.39 7.64 23.66
C PHE A 27 19.36 9.10 23.24
N GLU A 28 20.51 9.69 22.93
CA GLU A 28 20.59 11.06 22.41
C GLU A 28 20.26 11.14 20.91
N LYS A 29 20.60 10.10 20.15
CA LYS A 29 20.43 10.03 18.69
C LYS A 29 20.06 8.62 18.28
N VAL A 30 19.08 8.50 17.38
CA VAL A 30 18.58 7.21 16.87
C VAL A 30 18.50 7.28 15.34
N LEU A 31 19.08 6.30 14.65
CA LEU A 31 18.95 6.13 13.21
C LEU A 31 17.78 5.18 12.91
N THR A 32 16.84 5.64 12.09
CA THR A 32 15.71 4.83 11.61
C THR A 32 15.91 4.44 10.17
N VAL A 33 15.87 3.14 9.89
CA VAL A 33 15.95 2.60 8.54
C VAL A 33 14.75 1.69 8.32
N ALA A 34 14.03 1.92 7.24
CA ALA A 34 12.96 1.06 6.76
C ALA A 34 13.27 0.70 5.31
N TYR A 35 13.20 -0.59 5.00
CA TYR A 35 13.42 -1.10 3.65
C TYR A 35 12.55 -2.33 3.42
N ALA A 36 12.26 -2.64 2.16
CA ALA A 36 11.56 -3.83 1.70
C ALA A 36 12.23 -4.38 0.44
N LYS A 37 12.16 -5.72 0.31
CA LYS A 37 12.58 -6.46 -0.89
C LYS A 37 11.37 -7.29 -1.30
N GLU A 38 10.59 -6.79 -2.25
CA GLU A 38 9.34 -7.42 -2.69
C GLU A 38 9.47 -8.10 -4.05
N SER A 39 10.54 -7.82 -4.80
CA SER A 39 10.82 -8.54 -6.06
C SER A 39 11.16 -10.02 -5.85
N GLU A 40 11.54 -10.41 -4.64
CA GLU A 40 11.86 -11.78 -4.25
C GLU A 40 10.80 -12.31 -3.29
N GLY A 41 9.69 -12.81 -3.85
CA GLY A 41 8.64 -13.47 -3.08
C GLY A 41 7.25 -13.20 -3.64
N ASP A 42 6.24 -13.52 -2.83
CA ASP A 42 4.84 -13.24 -3.13
C ASP A 42 4.24 -12.40 -1.99
N ILE A 43 3.99 -11.13 -2.28
CA ILE A 43 3.41 -10.18 -1.33
C ILE A 43 1.99 -10.60 -0.92
N ASN A 44 1.21 -11.20 -1.82
CA ASN A 44 -0.13 -11.66 -1.50
C ASN A 44 -0.04 -12.80 -0.50
N TRP A 45 0.88 -13.75 -0.68
CA TRP A 45 1.12 -14.80 0.31
C TRP A 45 1.58 -14.23 1.65
N SER A 46 2.59 -13.34 1.65
CA SER A 46 3.21 -12.83 2.87
C SER A 46 2.25 -12.03 3.75
N VAL A 47 1.30 -11.30 3.15
CA VAL A 47 0.28 -10.52 3.86
C VAL A 47 -1.02 -11.30 4.11
N SER A 48 -1.25 -12.40 3.39
CA SER A 48 -2.40 -13.29 3.62
C SER A 48 -2.15 -14.31 4.74
N GLY A 49 -0.98 -14.28 5.38
CA GLY A 49 -0.57 -15.20 6.44
C GLY A 49 -1.46 -15.16 7.68
N GLY A 50 -2.49 -16.02 7.70
CA GLY A 50 -2.80 -17.08 8.67
C GLY A 50 -2.53 -16.90 10.18
N GLY A 51 -2.43 -15.68 10.71
CA GLY A 51 -2.06 -15.45 12.11
C GLY A 51 -3.18 -15.67 13.13
N ILE A 52 -4.42 -15.88 12.69
CA ILE A 52 -5.56 -16.11 13.58
C ILE A 52 -5.86 -17.61 13.62
N PRO A 53 -5.65 -18.29 14.75
CA PRO A 53 -6.06 -19.67 14.91
C PRO A 53 -7.52 -19.84 14.49
N PHE A 54 -7.80 -20.90 13.72
CA PHE A 54 -9.15 -21.27 13.26
C PHE A 54 -9.80 -20.31 12.25
N TYR A 55 -9.06 -19.35 11.68
CA TYR A 55 -9.52 -18.54 10.56
C TYR A 55 -8.88 -19.02 9.26
N SER A 56 -9.68 -19.32 8.24
CA SER A 56 -9.13 -19.63 6.91
C SER A 56 -8.54 -18.34 6.32
N PRO A 57 -7.25 -18.32 5.95
CA PRO A 57 -6.65 -17.13 5.38
C PRO A 57 -7.35 -16.77 4.07
N LEU A 58 -7.78 -15.51 3.96
CA LEU A 58 -8.26 -14.97 2.70
C LEU A 58 -7.02 -14.73 1.83
N VAL A 59 -6.60 -15.73 1.04
CA VAL A 59 -5.43 -15.67 0.13
C VAL A 59 -5.73 -14.80 -1.10
N ALA A 60 -6.31 -13.63 -0.88
CA ALA A 60 -6.74 -12.69 -1.90
C ALA A 60 -5.88 -11.41 -1.92
N GLY A 61 -4.83 -11.37 -1.10
CA GLY A 61 -3.96 -10.20 -0.95
C GLY A 61 -4.65 -8.99 -0.33
N PRO A 62 -3.96 -7.85 -0.22
CA PRO A 62 -4.52 -6.64 0.36
C PRO A 62 -5.73 -6.13 -0.43
N GLY A 63 -5.67 -6.17 -1.76
CA GLY A 63 -6.77 -5.73 -2.61
C GLY A 63 -8.04 -6.56 -2.41
N GLY A 64 -7.91 -7.89 -2.31
CA GLY A 64 -9.04 -8.77 -2.02
C GLY A 64 -9.62 -8.57 -0.62
N TYR A 65 -8.77 -8.22 0.36
CA TYR A 65 -9.22 -7.86 1.70
C TYR A 65 -10.00 -6.53 1.73
N PHE A 66 -9.52 -5.50 1.03
CA PHE A 66 -10.14 -4.17 1.05
C PHE A 66 -11.34 -4.00 0.09
N ALA A 67 -11.43 -4.76 -1.00
CA ALA A 67 -12.51 -4.62 -1.98
C ALA A 67 -13.94 -4.72 -1.38
N PRO A 68 -14.25 -5.65 -0.44
CA PRO A 68 -15.54 -5.69 0.25
C PRO A 68 -15.82 -4.41 1.06
N HIS A 69 -14.80 -3.85 1.73
CA HIS A 69 -14.93 -2.62 2.51
C HIS A 69 -15.19 -1.41 1.60
N ILE A 70 -14.50 -1.32 0.46
CA ILE A 70 -14.73 -0.27 -0.53
C ILE A 70 -16.16 -0.36 -1.07
N ARG A 71 -16.63 -1.57 -1.44
CA ARG A 71 -18.00 -1.76 -1.91
C ARG A 71 -19.04 -1.39 -0.86
N ALA A 72 -18.80 -1.75 0.40
CA ALA A 72 -19.67 -1.37 1.51
C ALA A 72 -19.67 0.14 1.75
N TYR A 73 -18.54 0.82 1.55
CA TYR A 73 -18.46 2.28 1.57
C TYR A 73 -19.32 2.88 0.45
N MET A 74 -19.07 2.51 -0.81
CA MET A 74 -19.84 3.01 -1.96
C MET A 74 -21.35 2.84 -1.78
N ARG A 75 -21.81 1.67 -1.31
CA ARG A 75 -23.24 1.42 -1.06
C ARG A 75 -23.85 2.29 0.03
N ARG A 76 -23.07 2.66 1.06
CA ARG A 76 -23.57 3.44 2.20
C ARG A 76 -23.52 4.93 1.96
N SER A 77 -22.56 5.40 1.18
CA SER A 77 -22.32 6.83 0.95
C SER A 77 -22.72 7.31 -0.44
N ASP A 78 -23.19 6.41 -1.31
CA ASP A 78 -23.42 6.69 -2.73
C ASP A 78 -22.18 7.25 -3.43
N ALA A 79 -21.00 6.75 -3.03
CA ALA A 79 -19.74 7.25 -3.60
C ALA A 79 -19.62 6.84 -5.08
N PRO A 80 -19.27 7.78 -5.98
CA PRO A 80 -19.06 7.46 -7.38
C PRO A 80 -17.92 6.46 -7.60
N ASP A 81 -18.04 5.64 -8.64
CA ASP A 81 -17.06 4.62 -9.01
C ASP A 81 -15.75 5.20 -9.60
N HIS A 82 -15.80 6.38 -10.21
CA HIS A 82 -14.64 7.03 -10.81
C HIS A 82 -13.64 7.63 -9.80
N VAL A 83 -13.96 7.71 -8.50
CA VAL A 83 -13.10 8.37 -7.51
C VAL A 83 -11.72 7.72 -7.42
N GLY A 84 -11.65 6.39 -7.42
CA GLY A 84 -10.38 5.64 -7.42
C GLY A 84 -9.51 5.95 -8.65
N ILE A 85 -10.15 6.01 -9.82
CA ILE A 85 -9.50 6.35 -11.10
C ILE A 85 -8.88 7.75 -11.06
N HIS A 86 -9.61 8.74 -10.53
CA HIS A 86 -9.10 10.11 -10.41
C HIS A 86 -7.93 10.24 -9.42
N ILE A 87 -7.98 9.51 -8.29
CA ILE A 87 -6.88 9.47 -7.32
C ILE A 87 -5.63 8.86 -7.97
N ALA A 88 -5.78 7.71 -8.63
CA ALA A 88 -4.70 7.05 -9.34
C ALA A 88 -4.10 7.97 -10.41
N TYR A 89 -4.93 8.64 -11.21
CA TYR A 89 -4.47 9.59 -12.23
C TYR A 89 -3.62 10.72 -11.64
N LYS A 90 -4.09 11.34 -10.54
CA LYS A 90 -3.33 12.35 -9.79
C LYS A 90 -1.97 11.80 -9.34
N ASP A 91 -1.95 10.62 -8.73
CA ASP A 91 -0.73 10.05 -8.17
C ASP A 91 0.29 9.68 -9.25
N ARG A 92 -0.17 9.09 -10.37
CA ARG A 92 0.69 8.77 -11.52
C ARG A 92 1.25 10.03 -12.17
N ARG A 93 0.47 11.10 -12.29
CA ARG A 93 0.98 12.39 -12.80
C ARG A 93 1.99 13.04 -11.89
N ASN A 94 1.83 12.90 -10.57
CA ASN A 94 2.82 13.38 -9.61
C ASN A 94 4.11 12.54 -9.68
N ALA A 95 4.00 11.23 -9.93
CA ALA A 95 5.15 10.36 -10.11
C ALA A 95 6.05 10.80 -11.29
N LEU A 96 5.50 11.40 -12.35
CA LEU A 96 6.30 11.94 -13.47
C LEU A 96 7.29 13.05 -13.06
N LYS A 97 7.04 13.69 -11.92
CA LYS A 97 7.88 14.77 -11.38
C LYS A 97 8.94 14.26 -10.41
N ASN A 98 8.94 12.96 -10.09
CA ASN A 98 9.83 12.36 -9.11
C ASN A 98 10.83 11.41 -9.80
N PRO A 99 12.15 11.72 -9.80
CA PRO A 99 13.15 10.85 -10.42
C PRO A 99 13.32 9.50 -9.72
N TYR A 100 12.80 9.35 -8.49
CA TYR A 100 12.84 8.11 -7.72
C TYR A 100 11.55 7.28 -7.84
N ALA A 101 10.56 7.73 -8.61
CA ALA A 101 9.32 6.97 -8.76
C ALA A 101 9.56 5.68 -9.54
N HIS A 102 8.96 4.58 -9.07
CA HIS A 102 9.02 3.29 -9.75
C HIS A 102 8.12 3.29 -11.00
N ASN A 103 8.73 3.12 -12.18
CA ASN A 103 8.07 2.95 -13.49
C ASN A 103 6.96 3.99 -13.79
N PRO A 104 7.30 5.28 -13.90
CA PRO A 104 6.34 6.32 -14.27
C PRO A 104 5.79 6.11 -15.69
N ILE A 105 4.46 6.11 -15.85
CA ILE A 105 3.76 6.00 -17.13
C ILE A 105 3.60 7.41 -17.74
N GLN A 106 4.42 7.73 -18.75
CA GLN A 106 4.56 9.10 -19.29
C GLN A 106 3.27 9.67 -19.87
N ASP A 107 2.50 8.84 -20.56
CA ASP A 107 1.28 9.18 -21.31
C ASP A 107 0.01 8.79 -20.56
N ILE A 108 0.06 8.65 -19.23
CA ILE A 108 -1.08 8.22 -18.42
C ILE A 108 -2.34 9.08 -18.66
N THR A 109 -3.48 8.43 -18.90
CA THR A 109 -4.80 9.07 -19.03
C THR A 109 -5.82 8.45 -18.06
N LEU A 110 -6.95 9.13 -17.83
CA LEU A 110 -8.07 8.56 -17.05
C LEU A 110 -8.62 7.30 -17.72
N GLU A 111 -8.78 7.33 -19.04
CA GLU A 111 -9.28 6.21 -19.84
C GLU A 111 -8.37 4.99 -19.72
N MET A 112 -7.04 5.17 -19.75
CA MET A 112 -6.10 4.05 -19.54
C MET A 112 -6.31 3.36 -18.19
N ILE A 113 -6.59 4.13 -17.13
CA ILE A 113 -6.82 3.58 -15.79
C ILE A 113 -8.17 2.87 -15.73
N GLU A 114 -9.22 3.49 -16.29
CA GLU A 114 -10.57 2.93 -16.35
C GLU A 114 -10.65 1.63 -17.15
N GLN A 115 -9.90 1.53 -18.24
CA GLN A 115 -9.83 0.35 -19.11
C GLN A 115 -8.82 -0.69 -18.62
N SER A 116 -8.08 -0.41 -17.55
CA SER A 116 -7.12 -1.38 -17.01
C SER A 116 -7.84 -2.60 -16.39
N PRO A 117 -7.20 -3.79 -16.40
CA PRO A 117 -7.84 -5.02 -15.93
C PRO A 117 -8.40 -4.89 -14.52
N VAL A 118 -9.63 -5.34 -14.30
CA VAL A 118 -10.19 -5.44 -12.95
C VAL A 118 -9.45 -6.54 -12.19
N LEU A 119 -8.79 -6.17 -11.09
CA LEU A 119 -8.15 -7.14 -10.20
C LEU A 119 -9.12 -7.61 -9.12
N TRP A 120 -9.78 -6.66 -8.44
CA TRP A 120 -10.72 -6.93 -7.35
C TRP A 120 -11.85 -5.91 -7.40
N ALA A 121 -12.99 -6.25 -8.02
CA ALA A 121 -14.08 -5.29 -8.18
C ALA A 121 -14.44 -4.58 -6.85
N PRO A 122 -14.33 -3.24 -6.75
CA PRO A 122 -14.30 -2.27 -7.87
C PRO A 122 -12.91 -1.80 -8.35
N LEU A 123 -11.81 -2.29 -7.77
CA LEU A 123 -10.43 -1.88 -8.06
C LEU A 123 -9.89 -2.46 -9.37
N ARG A 124 -9.24 -1.61 -10.16
CA ARG A 124 -8.51 -1.97 -11.38
C ARG A 124 -6.99 -1.95 -11.18
N TYR A 125 -6.28 -2.58 -12.09
CA TYR A 125 -4.82 -2.77 -12.04
C TYR A 125 -4.08 -1.45 -11.83
N LEU A 126 -4.37 -0.42 -12.62
CA LEU A 126 -3.65 0.86 -12.52
C LEU A 126 -4.01 1.70 -11.28
N GLU A 127 -5.06 1.33 -10.54
CA GLU A 127 -5.39 1.92 -9.23
C GLU A 127 -4.52 1.34 -8.10
N THR A 128 -3.75 0.29 -8.36
CA THR A 128 -2.92 -0.39 -7.35
C THR A 128 -1.46 0.06 -7.39
N CYS A 129 -0.79 0.03 -6.24
CA CYS A 129 0.65 0.28 -6.15
C CYS A 129 1.46 -0.90 -6.70
N PRO A 130 2.61 -0.66 -7.36
CA PRO A 130 3.51 -1.74 -7.76
C PRO A 130 4.29 -2.27 -6.55
N SER A 131 4.57 -3.57 -6.55
CA SER A 131 5.60 -4.14 -5.67
C SER A 131 6.97 -3.56 -6.03
N SER A 132 7.72 -3.14 -5.01
CA SER A 132 8.94 -2.34 -5.18
C SER A 132 10.01 -2.78 -4.19
N ASP A 133 11.27 -2.58 -4.56
CA ASP A 133 12.41 -2.72 -3.65
C ASP A 133 12.96 -1.35 -3.28
N GLY A 134 13.35 -1.15 -2.02
CA GLY A 134 13.91 0.10 -1.53
C GLY A 134 14.04 0.16 -0.02
#